data_AF-A0A966PY23-F1
#
_entry.id   AF-A0A966PY23-F1
#
_cell.length_a   1.000
_cell.length_b   1.000
_cell.length_c   1.000
_cell.angle_alpha   90.00
_cell.angle_beta   90.00
_cell.angle_gamma   90.00
#
_symmetry.space_group_name_H-M   'P 1'
#
loop_
_entity.id
_entity.type
_entity.pdbx_description
1 polymer ?
#
loop_
_entity_poly.entity_id
_entity_poly.type
_entity_poly.pdbx_seq_one_letter_code
_entity_poly.pdbx_strand_id
1 'polypeptide(L)'
;SVNANSSNINSLVANATNINSVASNITNVNNVGNNINAVNTVSGNLAGINSFNERYRISATAPTTSLDIGDLWYDSASSNLRVYTANGWQIASDYIENLVNDYKYDITGSPSYVEGASNNANAAVFDYAENSLVNVFVNGLRIIPTADYTLSKNNNVARVTFNSPLVNGDVVYIQVFRKLQTVEEQILQGYVSTTLGYKNTTEGFKNTTEGYKNSAETSATNSANSATASANSATASQNSATASAASAASSLQSLNSFNAAYTYSTTPPNNPANGAIWFDTATTRLKVYVSQNNTGWVNVGTYVEGLITNYTYTATQGQTVFNGADVDGKTLAFNATGNVFVFVNGIRITPTADYVLSAGNTCTLGVAANVGDVIYIEVIQKISLTEEQLLQSYVASALADKNTATTQAGIATTQAGIATTQATNASASAASALTSKNNAATSEANALSYRNTAENHKNDAQTAKVAAEAAAALATVGGGAFKITANDTTANVFNLKVNVGNGITKTLNNAGGNESVTLSLPFTETVITPTNGQTVFNTTYVVNFVQVYVNGVKLIKGVDFTATNGTTITLNDALLSNDVVEIVKFA
;
A
#
# COMPACT_ATOMS: atom_id res chain seq x y z
N SER A 1 -50.59 93.63 52.66
CA SER A 1 -51.94 93.05 52.83
C SER A 1 -51.82 91.54 52.84
N VAL A 2 -52.78 90.81 53.42
CA VAL A 2 -52.85 89.33 53.35
C VAL A 2 -52.75 88.83 51.89
N ASN A 3 -53.19 89.65 50.92
CA ASN A 3 -53.02 89.39 49.48
C ASN A 3 -51.56 89.32 48.99
N ALA A 4 -50.61 90.06 49.59
CA ALA A 4 -49.20 90.03 49.18
C ALA A 4 -48.50 88.69 49.52
N ASN A 5 -49.03 87.92 50.48
CA ASN A 5 -48.49 86.61 50.86
C ASN A 5 -49.16 85.42 50.14
N SER A 6 -50.24 85.67 49.38
CA SER A 6 -51.02 84.61 48.73
C SER A 6 -50.19 83.75 47.76
N SER A 7 -49.30 84.37 46.97
CA SER A 7 -48.40 83.65 46.06
C SER A 7 -47.43 82.73 46.81
N ASN A 8 -46.84 83.22 47.90
CA ASN A 8 -45.91 82.43 48.71
C ASN A 8 -46.63 81.26 49.41
N ILE A 9 -47.87 81.47 49.86
CA ILE A 9 -48.71 80.43 50.46
C ILE A 9 -49.09 79.38 49.42
N ASN A 10 -49.45 79.78 48.20
CA ASN A 10 -49.77 78.84 47.13
C ASN A 10 -48.54 78.01 46.70
N SER A 11 -47.35 78.60 46.66
CA SER A 11 -46.10 77.87 46.43
C SER A 11 -45.80 76.87 47.56
N LEU A 12 -46.09 77.24 48.82
CA LEU A 12 -45.96 76.34 49.97
C LEU A 12 -46.94 75.17 49.90
N VAL A 13 -48.20 75.43 49.51
CA VAL A 13 -49.23 74.39 49.32
C VAL A 13 -48.89 73.47 48.15
N ALA A 14 -48.34 74.01 47.05
CA ALA A 14 -47.87 73.19 45.93
C ALA A 14 -46.73 72.24 46.35
N ASN A 15 -45.88 72.66 47.29
CA ASN A 15 -44.83 71.81 47.84
C ASN A 15 -45.34 70.76 48.84
N ALA A 16 -46.56 70.89 49.38
CA ALA A 16 -47.10 69.96 50.38
C ALA A 16 -47.21 68.52 49.85
N THR A 17 -47.56 68.34 48.57
CA THR A 17 -47.61 67.01 47.93
C THR A 17 -46.23 66.36 47.90
N ASN A 18 -45.20 67.10 47.49
CA ASN A 18 -43.83 66.61 47.44
C ASN A 18 -43.29 66.30 48.85
N ILE A 19 -43.59 67.15 49.83
CA ILE A 19 -43.21 66.94 51.24
C ILE A 19 -43.85 65.68 51.78
N ASN A 20 -45.14 65.44 51.50
CA ASN A 20 -45.83 64.23 51.92
C ASN A 20 -45.24 62.97 51.28
N SER A 21 -44.86 63.02 50.00
CA SER A 21 -44.16 61.90 49.33
C SER A 21 -42.79 61.62 49.95
N VAL A 22 -42.02 62.66 50.29
CA VAL A 22 -40.73 62.51 50.99
C VAL A 22 -40.96 61.91 52.39
N ALA A 23 -41.96 62.41 53.12
CA ALA A 23 -42.32 61.91 54.44
C ALA A 23 -42.79 60.44 54.41
N SER A 24 -43.50 59.99 53.37
CA SER A 24 -43.86 58.59 53.22
C SER A 24 -42.66 57.68 52.90
N ASN A 25 -41.68 58.17 52.15
CA ASN A 25 -40.51 57.38 51.76
C ASN A 25 -39.40 57.36 52.82
N ILE A 26 -39.41 58.26 53.81
CA ILE A 26 -38.34 58.36 54.82
C ILE A 26 -38.17 57.07 55.62
N THR A 27 -39.26 56.35 55.87
CA THR A 27 -39.21 55.05 56.56
C THR A 27 -38.42 54.01 55.75
N ASN A 28 -38.61 53.97 54.43
CA ASN A 28 -37.87 53.05 53.54
C ASN A 28 -36.38 53.42 53.47
N VAL A 29 -36.07 54.72 53.36
CA VAL A 29 -34.69 55.23 53.38
C VAL A 29 -34.00 54.89 54.69
N ASN A 30 -34.68 55.09 55.82
CA ASN A 30 -34.16 54.74 57.14
C ASN A 30 -33.95 53.23 57.28
N ASN A 31 -34.84 52.40 56.74
CA ASN A 31 -34.67 50.94 56.75
C ASN A 31 -33.42 50.49 55.96
N VAL A 32 -33.16 51.09 54.80
CA VAL A 32 -31.93 50.82 54.02
C VAL A 32 -30.71 51.35 54.77
N GLY A 33 -30.77 52.56 55.32
CA GLY A 33 -29.70 53.17 56.11
C GLY A 33 -29.33 52.34 57.35
N ASN A 34 -30.32 51.84 58.08
CA ASN A 34 -30.11 50.97 59.25
C ASN A 34 -29.45 49.64 58.88
N ASN A 35 -29.68 49.14 57.67
CA ASN A 35 -29.09 47.89 57.17
C ASN A 35 -27.88 48.10 56.25
N ILE A 36 -27.31 49.31 56.18
CA ILE A 36 -26.28 49.66 55.18
C ILE A 36 -25.04 48.78 55.27
N ASN A 37 -24.66 48.32 56.47
CA ASN A 37 -23.55 47.41 56.66
C ASN A 37 -23.79 46.05 55.99
N ALA A 38 -25.03 45.53 56.07
CA ALA A 38 -25.41 44.29 55.40
C ALA A 38 -25.45 44.48 53.87
N VAL A 39 -25.98 45.62 53.40
CA VAL A 39 -25.98 45.98 51.96
C VAL A 39 -24.56 46.05 51.40
N ASN A 40 -23.65 46.72 52.10
CA ASN A 40 -22.24 46.80 51.71
C ASN A 40 -21.57 45.43 51.72
N THR A 41 -21.93 44.57 52.68
CA THR A 41 -21.43 43.19 52.75
C THR A 41 -21.91 42.37 51.55
N VAL A 42 -23.18 42.45 51.16
CA VAL A 42 -23.71 41.77 49.97
C VAL A 42 -23.08 42.34 48.70
N SER A 43 -22.94 43.66 48.59
CA SER A 43 -22.30 44.33 47.46
C SER A 43 -20.84 43.88 47.28
N GLY A 44 -20.09 43.76 48.38
CA GLY A 44 -18.71 43.24 48.35
C GLY A 44 -18.64 41.78 47.92
N ASN A 45 -19.67 40.99 48.18
CA ASN A 45 -19.75 39.57 47.84
C ASN A 45 -20.51 39.29 46.53
N LEU A 46 -20.94 40.31 45.79
CA LEU A 46 -21.83 40.15 44.63
C LEU A 46 -21.25 39.20 43.57
N ALA A 47 -19.95 39.28 43.32
CA ALA A 47 -19.26 38.37 42.39
C ALA A 47 -19.31 36.90 42.86
N GLY A 48 -19.13 36.67 44.16
CA GLY A 48 -19.23 35.34 44.76
C GLY A 48 -20.66 34.80 44.74
N ILE A 49 -21.65 35.65 45.01
CA ILE A 49 -23.08 35.31 44.95
C ILE A 49 -23.48 34.90 43.52
N ASN A 50 -23.08 35.68 42.52
CA ASN A 50 -23.35 35.37 41.12
C ASN A 50 -22.67 34.05 40.70
N SER A 51 -21.40 33.87 41.07
CA SER A 51 -20.66 32.65 40.77
C SER A 51 -21.22 31.41 41.47
N PHE A 52 -21.78 31.56 42.68
CA PHE A 52 -22.48 30.48 43.37
C PHE A 52 -23.80 30.15 42.69
N ASN A 53 -24.57 31.16 42.27
CA ASN A 53 -25.83 30.97 41.54
C ASN A 53 -25.62 30.34 40.14
N GLU A 54 -24.46 30.55 39.54
CA GLU A 54 -24.08 29.87 38.30
C GLU A 54 -23.67 28.41 38.56
N ARG A 55 -22.91 28.13 39.63
CA ARG A 55 -22.40 26.77 39.89
C ARG A 55 -23.35 25.86 40.67
N TYR A 56 -24.29 26.41 41.43
CA TYR A 56 -25.29 25.66 42.19
C TYR A 56 -26.68 26.22 41.97
N ARG A 57 -27.57 25.40 41.40
CA ARG A 57 -28.95 25.79 41.10
C ARG A 57 -29.94 24.85 41.74
N ILE A 58 -31.11 25.38 42.10
CA ILE A 58 -32.26 24.61 42.58
C ILE A 58 -33.41 24.88 41.61
N SER A 59 -33.91 23.85 40.93
CA SER A 59 -34.99 23.99 39.93
C SER A 59 -35.63 22.63 39.66
N ALA A 60 -36.89 22.62 39.21
CA ALA A 60 -37.57 21.41 38.75
C ALA A 60 -37.18 21.00 37.31
N THR A 61 -36.47 21.88 36.59
CA THR A 61 -36.01 21.65 35.22
C THR A 61 -34.50 21.85 35.12
N ALA A 62 -33.87 21.06 34.26
CA ALA A 62 -32.42 21.10 34.07
C ALA A 62 -31.99 22.47 33.54
N PRO A 63 -30.94 23.08 34.11
CA PRO A 63 -30.35 24.30 33.56
C PRO A 63 -29.85 24.06 32.12
N THR A 64 -29.99 25.08 31.27
CA THR A 64 -29.64 25.02 29.83
C THR A 64 -28.56 26.03 29.41
N THR A 65 -28.13 26.89 30.32
CA THR A 65 -27.12 27.95 30.09
C THR A 65 -26.11 27.95 31.22
N SER A 66 -24.92 28.51 30.95
CA SER A 66 -23.77 28.50 31.87
C SER A 66 -23.52 27.10 32.41
N LEU A 67 -23.22 26.15 31.52
CA LEU A 67 -23.05 24.75 31.84
C LEU A 67 -21.57 24.41 31.84
N ASP A 68 -20.92 24.65 32.98
CA ASP A 68 -19.52 24.27 33.17
C ASP A 68 -19.47 22.85 33.77
N ILE A 69 -18.46 22.08 33.36
CA ILE A 69 -18.25 20.73 33.92
C ILE A 69 -18.01 20.86 35.43
N GLY A 70 -18.78 20.10 36.21
CA GLY A 70 -18.75 20.14 37.67
C GLY A 70 -19.83 21.04 38.30
N ASP A 71 -20.61 21.78 37.50
CA ASP A 71 -21.79 22.48 38.00
C ASP A 71 -22.76 21.53 38.69
N LEU A 72 -23.45 22.04 39.70
CA LEU A 72 -24.40 21.31 40.52
C LEU A 72 -25.81 21.85 40.33
N TRP A 73 -26.75 20.92 40.21
CA TRP A 73 -28.17 21.24 40.14
C TRP A 73 -28.96 20.30 41.05
N TYR A 74 -29.66 20.86 42.02
CA TYR A 74 -30.67 20.12 42.76
C TYR A 74 -31.96 20.09 41.96
N ASP A 75 -32.26 18.91 41.40
CA ASP A 75 -33.53 18.61 40.74
C ASP A 75 -34.61 18.50 41.82
N SER A 76 -35.36 19.58 42.00
CA SER A 76 -36.40 19.65 43.01
C SER A 76 -37.64 18.83 42.66
N ALA A 77 -37.77 18.31 41.42
CA ALA A 77 -38.86 17.40 41.05
C ALA A 77 -38.54 15.96 41.44
N SER A 78 -37.28 15.54 41.24
CA SER A 78 -36.81 14.19 41.53
C SER A 78 -36.13 14.04 42.90
N SER A 79 -35.98 15.12 43.66
CA SER A 79 -35.26 15.19 44.95
C SER A 79 -33.78 14.74 44.89
N ASN A 80 -33.12 14.91 43.73
CA ASN A 80 -31.76 14.42 43.49
C ASN A 80 -30.80 15.56 43.17
N LEU A 81 -29.60 15.54 43.77
CA LEU A 81 -28.49 16.37 43.34
C LEU A 81 -27.88 15.79 42.07
N ARG A 82 -27.64 16.63 41.07
CA ARG A 82 -27.03 16.28 39.80
C ARG A 82 -25.77 17.10 39.56
N VAL A 83 -24.81 16.53 38.83
CA VAL A 83 -23.57 17.15 38.40
C VAL A 83 -23.51 17.21 36.87
N TYR A 84 -23.03 18.31 36.30
CA TYR A 84 -22.85 18.44 34.86
C TYR A 84 -21.52 17.81 34.43
N THR A 85 -21.58 16.82 33.54
CA THR A 85 -20.39 16.14 32.99
C THR A 85 -20.29 16.36 31.48
N ALA A 86 -19.24 15.84 30.84
CA ALA A 86 -19.09 15.90 29.38
C ALA A 86 -20.27 15.25 28.61
N ASN A 87 -21.04 14.37 29.28
CA ASN A 87 -22.21 13.70 28.73
C ASN A 87 -23.55 14.32 29.22
N GLY A 88 -23.50 15.49 29.86
CA GLY A 88 -24.67 16.19 30.40
C GLY A 88 -24.91 15.96 31.89
N TRP A 89 -26.13 16.26 32.36
CA TRP A 89 -26.51 16.15 33.77
C TRP A 89 -26.64 14.70 34.23
N GLN A 90 -25.81 14.28 35.17
CA GLN A 90 -25.85 12.96 35.81
C GLN A 90 -26.23 13.08 37.29
N ILE A 91 -26.81 12.05 37.89
CA ILE A 91 -27.08 12.03 39.33
C ILE A 91 -25.73 12.01 40.07
N ALA A 92 -25.56 12.91 41.04
CA ALA A 92 -24.30 13.07 41.75
C ALA A 92 -23.93 11.81 42.57
N SER A 93 -24.92 11.10 43.12
CA SER A 93 -24.69 9.80 43.78
C SER A 93 -24.14 8.78 42.79
N ASP A 94 -24.72 8.63 41.61
CA ASP A 94 -24.27 7.64 40.61
C ASP A 94 -22.87 7.99 40.08
N TYR A 95 -22.57 9.28 39.94
CA TYR A 95 -21.23 9.76 39.60
C TYR A 95 -20.19 9.42 40.69
N ILE A 96 -20.59 9.46 41.97
CA ILE A 96 -19.75 9.12 43.12
C ILE A 96 -19.69 7.60 43.37
N GLU A 97 -20.78 6.87 43.10
CA GLU A 97 -20.91 5.41 43.33
C GLU A 97 -20.04 4.61 42.35
N ASN A 98 -19.81 5.13 41.14
CA ASN A 98 -18.85 4.57 40.19
C ASN A 98 -17.37 4.72 40.62
N LEU A 99 -17.09 5.38 41.75
CA LEU A 99 -15.75 5.58 42.28
C LEU A 99 -15.26 4.39 43.13
N VAL A 100 -16.17 3.49 43.54
CA VAL A 100 -15.85 2.24 44.25
C VAL A 100 -16.37 1.06 43.45
N ASN A 101 -15.49 0.13 43.09
CA ASN A 101 -15.90 -1.13 42.46
C ASN A 101 -15.66 -2.26 43.45
N ASP A 102 -16.72 -3.02 43.70
CA ASP A 102 -16.67 -4.18 44.56
C ASP A 102 -16.63 -5.47 43.74
N TYR A 103 -15.86 -6.45 44.21
CA TYR A 103 -15.70 -7.76 43.59
C TYR A 103 -15.74 -8.84 44.67
N LYS A 104 -16.67 -9.80 44.55
CA LYS A 104 -16.75 -10.97 45.43
C LYS A 104 -16.21 -12.21 44.72
N TYR A 105 -15.44 -13.03 45.42
CA TYR A 105 -15.04 -14.35 44.98
C TYR A 105 -15.42 -15.39 46.02
N ASP A 106 -16.16 -16.41 45.59
CA ASP A 106 -16.49 -17.58 46.40
C ASP A 106 -15.42 -18.66 46.14
N ILE A 107 -14.63 -18.99 47.16
CA ILE A 107 -13.41 -19.77 47.00
C ILE A 107 -13.70 -21.27 47.08
N THR A 108 -13.24 -21.99 46.06
CA THR A 108 -13.21 -23.45 46.04
C THR A 108 -11.77 -23.97 46.08
N GLY A 109 -11.50 -25.03 46.83
CA GLY A 109 -10.15 -25.60 46.96
C GLY A 109 -9.23 -24.74 47.84
N SER A 110 -7.92 -24.71 47.52
CA SER A 110 -6.94 -23.94 48.31
C SER A 110 -6.04 -23.03 47.45
N PRO A 111 -6.63 -22.06 46.72
CA PRO A 111 -5.85 -21.18 45.86
C PRO A 111 -5.06 -20.14 46.68
N SER A 112 -3.89 -19.75 46.17
CA SER A 112 -3.08 -18.65 46.73
C SER A 112 -3.32 -17.31 46.02
N TYR A 113 -4.30 -17.23 45.11
CA TYR A 113 -4.64 -15.99 44.41
C TYR A 113 -6.10 -15.98 43.95
N VAL A 114 -6.62 -14.79 43.69
CA VAL A 114 -7.85 -14.57 42.93
C VAL A 114 -7.59 -13.62 41.76
N GLU A 115 -8.20 -13.91 40.62
CA GLU A 115 -8.15 -13.11 39.39
C GLU A 115 -9.38 -13.39 38.52
N GLY A 116 -9.64 -12.53 37.54
CA GLY A 116 -10.68 -12.77 36.53
C GLY A 116 -12.07 -12.29 36.94
N ALA A 117 -13.10 -13.00 36.49
CA ALA A 117 -14.50 -12.62 36.72
C ALA A 117 -14.91 -12.90 38.17
N SER A 118 -15.51 -11.90 38.82
CA SER A 118 -16.08 -12.04 40.16
C SER A 118 -17.41 -12.80 40.15
N ASN A 119 -17.81 -13.31 41.31
CA ASN A 119 -19.11 -13.95 41.58
C ASN A 119 -20.24 -12.95 41.89
N ASN A 120 -20.04 -11.64 41.63
CA ASN A 120 -21.11 -10.65 41.76
C ASN A 120 -22.21 -10.88 40.70
N ALA A 121 -23.41 -10.33 40.93
CA ALA A 121 -24.57 -10.49 40.04
C ALA A 121 -24.34 -10.06 38.57
N ASN A 122 -23.27 -9.29 38.29
CA ASN A 122 -22.90 -8.83 36.96
C ASN A 122 -21.58 -9.44 36.42
N ALA A 123 -21.00 -10.43 37.10
CA ALA A 123 -19.76 -11.13 36.71
C ALA A 123 -18.59 -10.21 36.30
N ALA A 124 -18.47 -9.04 36.92
CA ALA A 124 -17.47 -8.04 36.55
C ALA A 124 -16.05 -8.58 36.79
N VAL A 125 -15.14 -8.35 35.84
CA VAL A 125 -13.73 -8.71 35.95
C VAL A 125 -13.03 -7.72 36.87
N PHE A 126 -12.29 -8.23 37.86
CA PHE A 126 -11.46 -7.41 38.74
C PHE A 126 -10.38 -6.68 37.94
N ASP A 127 -10.28 -5.36 38.14
CA ASP A 127 -9.21 -4.52 37.61
C ASP A 127 -8.94 -3.33 38.54
N TYR A 128 -7.72 -2.79 38.48
CA TYR A 128 -7.28 -1.61 39.23
C TYR A 128 -6.26 -0.80 38.41
N ALA A 129 -6.26 0.53 38.55
CA ALA A 129 -5.21 1.38 37.97
C ALA A 129 -3.97 1.41 38.89
N GLU A 130 -2.79 1.69 38.35
CA GLU A 130 -1.58 1.89 39.18
C GLU A 130 -1.84 2.99 40.23
N ASN A 131 -1.47 2.72 41.48
CA ASN A 131 -1.73 3.57 42.66
C ASN A 131 -3.20 3.68 43.11
N SER A 132 -4.10 2.82 42.62
CA SER A 132 -5.44 2.71 43.20
C SER A 132 -5.37 2.20 44.64
N LEU A 133 -6.21 2.74 45.53
CA LEU A 133 -6.40 2.13 46.84
C LEU A 133 -7.28 0.88 46.64
N VAL A 134 -6.76 -0.28 47.04
CA VAL A 134 -7.48 -1.55 46.99
C VAL A 134 -7.56 -2.11 48.41
N ASN A 135 -8.76 -2.38 48.88
CA ASN A 135 -8.99 -3.10 50.13
C ASN A 135 -9.40 -4.53 49.82
N VAL A 136 -8.81 -5.49 50.53
CA VAL A 136 -9.16 -6.91 50.41
C VAL A 136 -9.67 -7.40 51.76
N PHE A 137 -10.75 -8.14 51.73
CA PHE A 137 -11.38 -8.77 52.87
C PHE A 137 -11.49 -10.27 52.62
N VAL A 138 -11.25 -11.08 53.65
CA VAL A 138 -11.48 -12.52 53.64
C VAL A 138 -12.47 -12.83 54.76
N ASN A 139 -13.60 -13.45 54.43
CA ASN A 139 -14.70 -13.75 55.37
C ASN A 139 -15.15 -12.52 56.18
N GLY A 140 -15.14 -11.35 55.55
CA GLY A 140 -15.52 -10.07 56.15
C GLY A 140 -14.41 -9.39 56.97
N LEU A 141 -13.25 -10.02 57.18
CA LEU A 141 -12.12 -9.40 57.87
C LEU A 141 -11.20 -8.70 56.86
N ARG A 142 -10.91 -7.41 57.06
CA ARG A 142 -9.95 -6.68 56.22
C ARG A 142 -8.54 -7.18 56.49
N ILE A 143 -7.84 -7.59 55.44
CA ILE A 143 -6.45 -8.06 55.52
C ILE A 143 -5.46 -6.97 55.06
N ILE A 144 -4.20 -7.08 55.45
CA ILE A 144 -3.19 -6.03 55.32
C ILE A 144 -2.42 -6.17 53.99
N PRO A 145 -2.33 -5.12 53.16
CA PRO A 145 -1.50 -5.15 51.96
C PRO A 145 -0.03 -5.41 52.29
N THR A 146 0.68 -6.12 51.43
CA THR A 146 2.08 -6.59 51.54
C THR A 146 2.38 -7.61 52.63
N ALA A 147 1.69 -7.55 53.77
CA ALA A 147 1.82 -8.53 54.85
C ALA A 147 0.98 -9.80 54.60
N ASP A 148 -0.27 -9.63 54.15
CA ASP A 148 -1.21 -10.74 53.94
C ASP A 148 -1.48 -11.00 52.45
N TYR A 149 -1.36 -9.98 51.60
CA TYR A 149 -1.56 -10.11 50.15
C TYR A 149 -0.73 -9.11 49.34
N THR A 150 -0.53 -9.40 48.06
CA THR A 150 0.11 -8.50 47.08
C THR A 150 -0.76 -8.35 45.83
N LEU A 151 -0.62 -7.21 45.15
CA LEU A 151 -1.31 -6.94 43.89
C LEU A 151 -0.33 -7.05 42.73
N SER A 152 -0.77 -7.66 41.63
CA SER A 152 0.02 -7.73 40.39
C SER A 152 -0.90 -7.71 39.17
N LYS A 153 -0.31 -7.54 37.98
CA LYS A 153 -0.99 -7.79 36.70
C LYS A 153 -0.21 -8.85 35.92
N ASN A 154 -0.88 -9.91 35.48
CA ASN A 154 -0.30 -10.94 34.62
C ASN A 154 -1.01 -10.91 33.27
N ASN A 155 -0.30 -10.63 32.18
CA ASN A 155 -0.90 -10.40 30.86
C ASN A 155 -2.08 -9.41 30.89
N ASN A 156 -1.92 -8.32 31.63
CA ASN A 156 -2.93 -7.29 31.84
C ASN A 156 -4.16 -7.71 32.68
N VAL A 157 -4.19 -8.93 33.24
CA VAL A 157 -5.23 -9.38 34.16
C VAL A 157 -4.82 -9.06 35.59
N ALA A 158 -5.67 -8.33 36.32
CA ALA A 158 -5.42 -7.99 37.71
C ALA A 158 -5.55 -9.21 38.63
N ARG A 159 -4.60 -9.35 39.55
CA ARG A 159 -4.50 -10.47 40.49
C ARG A 159 -4.22 -9.98 41.90
N VAL A 160 -4.93 -10.57 42.87
CA VAL A 160 -4.59 -10.52 44.29
C VAL A 160 -3.96 -11.84 44.67
N THR A 161 -2.71 -11.82 45.12
CA THR A 161 -1.98 -13.00 45.60
C THR A 161 -1.91 -12.97 47.12
N PHE A 162 -2.34 -14.03 47.78
CA PHE A 162 -2.35 -14.16 49.24
C PHE A 162 -1.09 -14.87 49.72
N ASN A 163 -0.47 -14.34 50.77
CA ASN A 163 0.74 -14.92 51.36
C ASN A 163 0.43 -16.22 52.11
N SER A 164 -0.80 -16.37 52.60
CA SER A 164 -1.35 -17.64 53.09
C SER A 164 -2.42 -18.15 52.12
N PRO A 165 -2.42 -19.43 51.71
CA PRO A 165 -3.45 -19.97 50.83
C PRO A 165 -4.85 -19.83 51.45
N LEU A 166 -5.82 -19.51 50.60
CA LEU A 166 -7.24 -19.50 50.96
C LEU A 166 -7.73 -20.94 51.16
N VAL A 167 -8.90 -21.11 51.77
CA VAL A 167 -9.53 -22.42 51.96
C VAL A 167 -10.91 -22.49 51.32
N ASN A 168 -11.37 -23.73 51.10
CA ASN A 168 -12.64 -23.98 50.47
C ASN A 168 -13.78 -23.46 51.35
N GLY A 169 -14.60 -22.57 50.81
CA GLY A 169 -15.67 -21.88 51.53
C GLY A 169 -15.30 -20.47 52.01
N ASP A 170 -14.06 -20.02 51.82
CA ASP A 170 -13.73 -18.61 52.03
C ASP A 170 -14.48 -17.71 51.03
N VAL A 171 -14.79 -16.50 51.48
CA VAL A 171 -15.30 -15.42 50.63
C VAL A 171 -14.29 -14.29 50.61
N VAL A 172 -13.73 -14.02 49.43
CA VAL A 172 -12.87 -12.84 49.23
C VAL A 172 -13.73 -11.71 48.69
N TYR A 173 -13.62 -10.54 49.32
CA TYR A 173 -14.25 -9.32 48.86
C TYR A 173 -13.17 -8.26 48.60
N ILE A 174 -13.18 -7.67 47.41
CA ILE A 174 -12.19 -6.68 46.98
C ILE A 174 -12.92 -5.39 46.67
N GLN A 175 -12.48 -4.29 47.27
CA GLN A 175 -12.96 -2.94 46.97
C GLN A 175 -11.85 -2.15 46.30
N VAL A 176 -12.13 -1.60 45.13
CA VAL A 176 -11.19 -0.77 44.35
C VAL A 176 -11.72 0.65 44.32
N PHE A 177 -10.95 1.58 44.90
CA PHE A 177 -11.23 3.01 44.82
C PHE A 177 -10.55 3.57 43.58
N ARG A 178 -11.34 4.08 42.64
CA ARG A 178 -10.83 4.79 41.47
C ARG A 178 -10.44 6.21 41.88
N LYS A 179 -9.31 6.71 41.36
CA LYS A 179 -8.92 8.11 41.51
C LYS A 179 -9.88 8.99 40.70
N LEU A 180 -10.29 10.12 41.26
CA LEU A 180 -11.00 11.16 40.50
C LEU A 180 -10.04 11.70 39.42
N GLN A 181 -10.29 11.42 38.14
CA GLN A 181 -9.42 11.87 37.06
C GLN A 181 -9.41 13.40 37.01
N THR A 182 -8.22 14.01 37.00
CA THR A 182 -8.09 15.45 36.77
C THR A 182 -8.24 15.75 35.29
N VAL A 183 -8.65 16.98 34.95
CA VAL A 183 -8.75 17.45 33.55
C VAL A 183 -7.41 17.29 32.80
N GLU A 184 -6.28 17.46 33.49
CA GLU A 184 -4.93 17.26 32.94
C GLU A 184 -4.63 15.80 32.57
N GLU A 185 -5.06 14.82 33.37
CA GLU A 185 -4.90 13.39 33.05
C GLU A 185 -5.77 12.97 31.84
N GLN A 186 -6.96 13.54 31.67
CA GLN A 186 -7.79 13.31 30.47
C GLN A 186 -7.15 13.87 29.19
N ILE A 187 -6.62 15.09 29.25
CA ILE A 187 -5.93 15.73 28.12
C ILE A 187 -4.69 14.91 27.72
N LEU A 188 -3.91 14.44 28.70
CA LEU A 188 -2.73 13.63 28.45
C LEU A 188 -3.08 12.27 27.80
N GLN A 189 -4.14 11.60 28.25
CA GLN A 189 -4.62 10.37 27.62
C GLN A 189 -5.11 10.59 26.18
N GLY A 190 -5.76 11.72 25.89
CA GLY A 190 -6.14 12.11 24.54
C GLY A 190 -4.95 12.28 23.60
N TYR A 191 -3.88 12.94 24.06
CA TYR A 191 -2.64 13.09 23.28
C TYR A 191 -1.91 11.75 23.08
N VAL A 192 -1.85 10.89 24.11
CA VAL A 192 -1.23 9.55 24.00
C VAL A 192 -2.00 8.69 23.01
N SER A 193 -3.34 8.68 23.08
CA SER A 193 -4.21 7.94 22.16
C SER A 193 -4.03 8.40 20.71
N THR A 194 -4.00 9.71 20.49
CA THR A 194 -3.78 10.30 19.16
C THR A 194 -2.40 9.94 18.60
N THR A 195 -1.36 10.02 19.44
CA THR A 195 0.02 9.66 19.06
C THR A 195 0.15 8.18 18.72
N LEU A 196 -0.49 7.31 19.51
CA LEU A 196 -0.54 5.87 19.25
C LEU A 196 -1.29 5.55 17.94
N GLY A 197 -2.37 6.28 17.66
CA GLY A 197 -3.09 6.23 16.38
C GLY A 197 -2.18 6.52 15.19
N TYR A 198 -1.44 7.64 15.23
CA TYR A 198 -0.49 7.99 14.17
C TYR A 198 0.64 6.96 14.01
N LYS A 199 1.19 6.44 15.11
CA LYS A 199 2.20 5.37 15.07
C LYS A 199 1.67 4.12 14.39
N ASN A 200 0.47 3.68 14.76
CA ASN A 200 -0.17 2.49 14.18
C ASN A 200 -0.46 2.69 12.69
N THR A 201 -0.96 3.85 12.28
CA THR A 201 -1.18 4.19 10.86
C THR A 201 0.13 4.20 10.07
N THR A 202 1.21 4.75 10.65
CA THR A 202 2.54 4.79 10.03
C THR A 202 3.11 3.38 9.83
N GLU A 203 3.02 2.52 10.85
CA GLU A 203 3.47 1.13 10.73
C GLU A 203 2.60 0.35 9.72
N GLY A 204 1.29 0.65 9.65
CA GLY A 204 0.40 0.13 8.62
C GLY A 204 0.83 0.50 7.20
N PHE A 205 1.22 1.76 6.96
CA PHE A 205 1.75 2.19 5.66
C PHE A 205 3.10 1.54 5.33
N LYS A 206 3.98 1.39 6.32
CA LYS A 206 5.27 0.71 6.14
C LYS A 206 5.09 -0.76 5.77
N ASN A 207 4.22 -1.48 6.49
CA ASN A 207 3.89 -2.88 6.18
C ASN A 207 3.27 -3.03 4.79
N THR A 208 2.38 -2.12 4.40
CA THR A 208 1.76 -2.12 3.08
C THR A 208 2.81 -1.86 1.98
N THR A 209 3.71 -0.90 2.20
CA THR A 209 4.81 -0.57 1.29
C THR A 209 5.75 -1.75 1.10
N GLU A 210 6.10 -2.44 2.19
CA GLU A 210 6.94 -3.64 2.14
C GLU A 210 6.24 -4.78 1.39
N GLY A 211 4.93 -4.96 1.59
CA GLY A 211 4.12 -5.90 0.82
C GLY A 211 4.14 -5.62 -0.69
N TYR A 212 4.12 -4.34 -1.09
CA TYR A 212 4.25 -3.96 -2.50
C TYR A 212 5.65 -4.21 -3.07
N LYS A 213 6.72 -3.94 -2.31
CA LYS A 213 8.09 -4.28 -2.74
C LYS A 213 8.24 -5.78 -2.96
N ASN A 214 7.81 -6.60 -2.01
CA ASN A 214 7.88 -8.06 -2.11
C ASN A 214 7.09 -8.58 -3.32
N SER A 215 5.93 -7.98 -3.59
CA SER A 215 5.11 -8.32 -4.77
C SER A 215 5.79 -7.92 -6.09
N ALA A 216 6.49 -6.78 -6.12
CA ALA A 216 7.25 -6.32 -7.27
C ALA A 216 8.47 -7.23 -7.54
N GLU A 217 9.21 -7.63 -6.50
CA GLU A 217 10.32 -8.58 -6.62
C GLU A 217 9.86 -9.96 -7.10
N THR A 218 8.73 -10.45 -6.58
CA THR A 218 8.08 -11.69 -7.03
C THR A 218 7.70 -11.58 -8.51
N SER A 219 7.14 -10.45 -8.93
CA SER A 219 6.75 -10.21 -10.32
C SER A 219 7.95 -10.13 -11.26
N ALA A 220 9.05 -9.49 -10.84
CA ALA A 220 10.30 -9.46 -11.60
C ALA A 220 10.89 -10.86 -11.79
N THR A 221 10.86 -11.69 -10.73
CA THR A 221 11.28 -13.09 -10.79
C THR A 221 10.43 -13.91 -11.76
N ASN A 222 9.09 -13.76 -11.70
CA ASN A 222 8.18 -14.43 -12.63
C ASN A 222 8.39 -14.00 -14.09
N SER A 223 8.71 -12.73 -14.33
CA SER A 223 9.05 -12.21 -15.66
C SER A 223 10.36 -12.82 -16.18
N ALA A 224 11.39 -12.95 -15.34
CA ALA A 224 12.65 -13.58 -15.70
C ALA A 224 12.48 -15.08 -16.02
N ASN A 225 11.67 -15.79 -15.23
CA ASN A 225 11.33 -17.19 -15.48
C ASN A 225 10.59 -17.37 -16.81
N SER A 226 9.67 -16.46 -17.12
CA SER A 226 8.91 -16.47 -18.38
C SER A 226 9.79 -16.14 -19.59
N ALA A 227 10.76 -15.22 -19.46
CA ALA A 227 11.75 -14.94 -20.50
C ALA A 227 12.63 -16.18 -20.78
N THR A 228 13.04 -16.90 -19.73
CA THR A 228 13.79 -18.16 -19.84
C THR A 228 12.96 -19.23 -20.56
N ALA A 229 11.67 -19.38 -20.20
CA ALA A 229 10.77 -20.32 -20.87
C ALA A 229 10.55 -19.98 -22.36
N SER A 230 10.48 -18.69 -22.70
CA SER A 230 10.36 -18.22 -24.08
C SER A 230 11.64 -18.53 -24.88
N ALA A 231 12.81 -18.30 -24.31
CA ALA A 231 14.10 -18.66 -24.93
C ALA A 231 14.21 -20.18 -25.17
N ASN A 232 13.82 -21.00 -24.20
CA ASN A 232 13.79 -22.45 -24.36
C ASN A 232 12.84 -22.89 -25.49
N SER A 233 11.69 -22.23 -25.62
CA SER A 233 10.72 -22.49 -26.69
C SER A 233 11.25 -22.09 -28.07
N ALA A 234 12.01 -20.99 -28.17
CA ALA A 234 12.67 -20.57 -29.41
C ALA A 234 13.74 -21.61 -29.83
N THR A 235 14.54 -22.10 -28.90
CA THR A 235 15.50 -23.19 -29.14
C THR A 235 14.79 -24.46 -29.61
N ALA A 236 13.67 -24.83 -28.97
CA ALA A 236 12.87 -25.98 -29.40
C ALA A 236 12.32 -25.81 -30.84
N SER A 237 11.83 -24.61 -31.18
CA SER A 237 11.38 -24.30 -32.54
C SER A 237 12.51 -24.38 -33.57
N GLN A 238 13.72 -23.93 -33.23
CA GLN A 238 14.88 -24.05 -34.09
C GLN A 238 15.28 -25.52 -34.30
N ASN A 239 15.24 -26.34 -33.25
CA ASN A 239 15.48 -27.78 -33.35
C ASN A 239 14.44 -28.47 -34.26
N SER A 240 13.16 -28.07 -34.16
CA SER A 240 12.11 -28.58 -35.05
C SER A 240 12.34 -28.18 -36.52
N ALA A 241 12.78 -26.95 -36.79
CA ALA A 241 13.13 -26.51 -38.15
C ALA A 241 14.29 -27.35 -38.73
N THR A 242 15.33 -27.59 -37.94
CA THR A 242 16.45 -28.48 -38.30
C THR A 242 15.97 -29.90 -38.60
N ALA A 243 15.10 -30.46 -37.77
CA ALA A 243 14.52 -31.79 -37.99
C ALA A 243 13.70 -31.85 -39.29
N SER A 244 12.90 -30.82 -39.57
CA SER A 244 12.10 -30.73 -40.80
C SER A 244 12.98 -30.64 -42.05
N ALA A 245 14.08 -29.87 -41.98
CA ALA A 245 15.07 -29.82 -43.06
C ALA A 245 15.76 -31.18 -43.29
N ALA A 246 16.06 -31.93 -42.23
CA ALA A 246 16.59 -33.29 -42.34
C ALA A 246 15.59 -34.24 -43.00
N SER A 247 14.30 -34.17 -42.63
CA SER A 247 13.24 -34.95 -43.30
C SER A 247 13.10 -34.62 -44.79
N ALA A 248 13.25 -33.35 -45.17
CA ALA A 248 13.25 -32.93 -46.57
C ALA A 248 14.45 -33.53 -47.34
N ALA A 249 15.65 -33.54 -46.72
CA ALA A 249 16.83 -34.17 -47.31
C ALA A 249 16.66 -35.68 -47.50
N SER A 250 16.10 -36.39 -46.51
CA SER A 250 15.77 -37.81 -46.63
C SER A 250 14.76 -38.07 -47.75
N SER A 251 13.73 -37.22 -47.86
CA SER A 251 12.73 -37.32 -48.94
C SER A 251 13.36 -37.13 -50.33
N LEU A 252 14.30 -36.19 -50.46
CA LEU A 252 15.06 -35.98 -51.70
C LEU A 252 15.93 -37.20 -52.04
N GLN A 253 16.54 -37.83 -51.03
CA GLN A 253 17.28 -39.08 -51.22
C GLN A 253 16.38 -40.21 -51.72
N SER A 254 15.19 -40.36 -51.15
CA SER A 254 14.19 -41.33 -51.60
C SER A 254 13.74 -41.06 -53.04
N LEU A 255 13.49 -39.79 -53.39
CA LEU A 255 13.15 -39.40 -54.76
C LEU A 255 14.29 -39.69 -55.75
N ASN A 256 15.54 -39.40 -55.36
CA ASN A 256 16.71 -39.73 -56.17
C ASN A 256 16.86 -41.25 -56.37
N SER A 257 16.56 -42.03 -55.33
CA SER A 257 16.59 -43.49 -55.38
C SER A 257 15.51 -44.05 -56.31
N PHE A 258 14.29 -43.49 -56.26
CA PHE A 258 13.21 -43.81 -57.19
C PHE A 258 13.58 -43.44 -58.63
N ASN A 259 14.08 -42.23 -58.87
CA ASN A 259 14.50 -41.76 -60.19
C ASN A 259 15.69 -42.55 -60.76
N ALA A 260 16.51 -43.16 -59.91
CA ALA A 260 17.57 -44.07 -60.33
C ALA A 260 17.02 -45.45 -60.74
N ALA A 261 15.95 -45.93 -60.09
CA ALA A 261 15.34 -47.23 -60.35
C ALA A 261 14.32 -47.21 -61.50
N TYR A 262 13.63 -46.08 -61.70
CA TYR A 262 12.65 -45.86 -62.76
C TYR A 262 13.02 -44.63 -63.58
N THR A 263 13.29 -44.85 -64.85
CA THR A 263 13.73 -43.79 -65.78
C THR A 263 12.85 -43.77 -67.01
N TYR A 264 12.68 -42.59 -67.62
CA TYR A 264 11.99 -42.42 -68.89
C TYR A 264 12.87 -41.57 -69.79
N SER A 265 13.27 -42.11 -70.95
CA SER A 265 14.21 -41.44 -71.85
C SER A 265 14.20 -42.11 -73.23
N THR A 266 14.79 -41.46 -74.22
CA THR A 266 14.96 -42.01 -75.58
C THR A 266 16.19 -42.90 -75.70
N THR A 267 17.14 -42.80 -74.76
CA THR A 267 18.36 -43.62 -74.67
C THR A 267 18.38 -44.41 -73.36
N PRO A 268 18.92 -45.63 -73.34
CA PRO A 268 18.99 -46.44 -72.14
C PRO A 268 19.78 -45.75 -71.03
N PRO A 269 19.36 -45.88 -69.76
CA PRO A 269 20.12 -45.39 -68.61
C PRO A 269 21.51 -46.00 -68.55
N ASN A 270 22.50 -45.18 -68.22
CA ASN A 270 23.88 -45.63 -68.04
C ASN A 270 24.04 -46.31 -66.68
N ASN A 271 24.70 -47.47 -66.66
CA ASN A 271 25.02 -48.26 -65.45
C ASN A 271 23.80 -48.64 -64.57
N PRO A 272 22.75 -49.27 -65.12
CA PRO A 272 21.54 -49.62 -64.37
C PRO A 272 21.78 -50.76 -63.39
N ALA A 273 21.11 -50.70 -62.23
CA ALA A 273 21.05 -51.82 -61.30
C ALA A 273 20.20 -52.98 -61.88
N ASN A 274 20.48 -54.23 -61.47
CA ASN A 274 19.63 -55.36 -61.82
C ASN A 274 18.18 -55.11 -61.36
N GLY A 275 17.21 -55.35 -62.24
CA GLY A 275 15.79 -55.07 -62.00
C GLY A 275 15.38 -53.61 -62.22
N ALA A 276 16.29 -52.71 -62.59
CA ALA A 276 15.93 -51.33 -62.96
C ALA A 276 14.90 -51.34 -64.10
N ILE A 277 13.97 -50.39 -64.06
CA ILE A 277 12.90 -50.27 -65.05
C ILE A 277 13.13 -48.99 -65.85
N TRP A 278 13.02 -49.10 -67.17
CA TRP A 278 13.17 -47.99 -68.08
C TRP A 278 12.00 -47.96 -69.04
N PHE A 279 11.31 -46.84 -69.11
CA PHE A 279 10.37 -46.58 -70.18
C PHE A 279 11.12 -45.98 -71.38
N ASP A 280 11.37 -46.83 -72.38
CA ASP A 280 11.97 -46.42 -73.64
C ASP A 280 10.95 -45.63 -74.45
N THR A 281 11.08 -44.31 -74.40
CA THR A 281 10.17 -43.39 -75.11
C THR A 281 10.38 -43.40 -76.62
N ALA A 282 11.52 -43.89 -77.13
CA ALA A 282 11.75 -44.02 -78.56
C ALA A 282 10.99 -45.21 -79.16
N THR A 283 10.88 -46.30 -78.40
CA THR A 283 10.14 -47.51 -78.83
C THR A 283 8.77 -47.67 -78.18
N THR A 284 8.42 -46.79 -77.24
CA THR A 284 7.18 -46.86 -76.42
C THR A 284 7.03 -48.17 -75.65
N ARG A 285 8.15 -48.76 -75.21
CA ARG A 285 8.16 -50.04 -74.49
C ARG A 285 8.77 -49.89 -73.11
N LEU A 286 8.12 -50.52 -72.14
CA LEU A 286 8.71 -50.72 -70.81
C LEU A 286 9.78 -51.81 -70.93
N LYS A 287 10.97 -51.53 -70.41
CA LYS A 287 12.11 -52.43 -70.37
C LYS A 287 12.57 -52.63 -68.93
N VAL A 288 13.06 -53.81 -68.62
CA VAL A 288 13.70 -54.15 -67.35
C VAL A 288 15.15 -54.54 -67.62
N TYR A 289 16.07 -54.09 -66.78
CA TYR A 289 17.47 -54.47 -66.87
C TYR A 289 17.69 -55.78 -66.14
N VAL A 290 18.27 -56.79 -66.80
CA VAL A 290 18.50 -58.10 -66.19
C VAL A 290 19.98 -58.46 -66.28
N SER A 291 20.65 -58.56 -65.13
CA SER A 291 22.07 -58.93 -65.04
C SER A 291 22.29 -60.44 -64.97
N GLN A 292 21.30 -61.20 -64.51
CA GLN A 292 21.35 -62.66 -64.48
C GLN A 292 21.25 -63.16 -65.92
N ASN A 293 22.38 -63.57 -66.51
CA ASN A 293 22.59 -64.04 -67.89
C ASN A 293 23.02 -63.00 -68.95
N ASN A 294 23.56 -61.85 -68.56
CA ASN A 294 24.25 -60.89 -69.46
C ASN A 294 23.37 -60.29 -70.59
N THR A 295 22.05 -60.27 -70.42
CA THR A 295 21.10 -59.69 -71.39
C THR A 295 20.62 -58.34 -70.85
N GLY A 296 21.25 -57.24 -71.27
CA GLY A 296 21.01 -55.88 -70.76
C GLY A 296 19.54 -55.45 -70.60
N TRP A 297 19.06 -54.54 -71.44
CA TRP A 297 17.67 -54.06 -71.36
C TRP A 297 16.73 -54.99 -72.15
N VAL A 298 15.81 -55.66 -71.46
CA VAL A 298 14.84 -56.59 -72.04
C VAL A 298 13.44 -55.97 -72.00
N ASN A 299 12.62 -56.15 -73.03
CA ASN A 299 11.23 -55.68 -72.98
C ASN A 299 10.47 -56.42 -71.87
N VAL A 300 9.69 -55.69 -71.08
CA VAL A 300 8.86 -56.31 -70.03
C VAL A 300 7.90 -57.34 -70.61
N GLY A 301 7.35 -57.11 -71.81
CA GLY A 301 6.52 -58.11 -72.50
C GLY A 301 7.25 -59.45 -72.76
N THR A 302 8.48 -59.42 -73.26
CA THR A 302 9.27 -60.65 -73.49
C THR A 302 9.74 -61.30 -72.18
N TYR A 303 9.92 -60.51 -71.13
CA TYR A 303 10.22 -61.02 -69.79
C TYR A 303 9.01 -61.72 -69.17
N VAL A 304 7.80 -61.16 -69.35
CA VAL A 304 6.53 -61.74 -68.89
C VAL A 304 6.18 -63.02 -69.67
N GLU A 305 6.45 -63.07 -70.98
CA GLU A 305 6.30 -64.31 -71.77
C GLU A 305 7.20 -65.44 -71.26
N GLY A 306 8.39 -65.13 -70.74
CA GLY A 306 9.28 -66.10 -70.08
C GLY A 306 8.78 -66.63 -68.73
N LEU A 307 7.71 -66.06 -68.17
CA LEU A 307 7.09 -66.53 -66.93
C LEU A 307 6.04 -67.62 -67.16
N ILE A 308 5.64 -67.87 -68.41
CA ILE A 308 4.73 -68.96 -68.77
C ILE A 308 5.57 -70.18 -69.15
N THR A 309 5.42 -71.27 -68.40
CA THR A 309 6.10 -72.53 -68.69
C THR A 309 5.07 -73.63 -68.94
N ASN A 310 5.25 -74.34 -70.04
CA ASN A 310 4.32 -75.35 -70.50
C ASN A 310 4.97 -76.73 -70.39
N TYR A 311 4.21 -77.70 -69.91
CA TYR A 311 4.63 -79.08 -69.73
C TYR A 311 3.67 -80.01 -70.45
N THR A 312 4.19 -80.95 -71.24
CA THR A 312 3.36 -81.90 -71.99
C THR A 312 3.68 -83.33 -71.57
N TYR A 313 2.66 -84.09 -71.19
CA TYR A 313 2.76 -85.51 -70.87
C TYR A 313 1.90 -86.34 -71.80
N THR A 314 2.37 -87.54 -72.15
CA THR A 314 1.55 -88.55 -72.82
C THR A 314 1.19 -89.62 -71.80
N ALA A 315 -0.10 -89.82 -71.57
CA ALA A 315 -0.59 -90.75 -70.56
C ALA A 315 -0.39 -92.21 -70.97
N THR A 316 -0.08 -93.03 -69.97
CA THR A 316 -0.14 -94.50 -70.04
C THR A 316 -1.50 -95.01 -69.56
N GLN A 317 -1.81 -96.30 -69.76
CA GLN A 317 -3.15 -96.83 -69.48
C GLN A 317 -3.51 -96.64 -68.01
N GLY A 318 -4.60 -95.90 -67.74
CA GLY A 318 -5.12 -95.72 -66.40
C GLY A 318 -4.31 -94.75 -65.54
N GLN A 319 -3.43 -93.94 -66.12
CA GLN A 319 -2.58 -93.01 -65.39
C GLN A 319 -3.39 -91.84 -64.83
N THR A 320 -3.23 -91.56 -63.54
CA THR A 320 -3.86 -90.42 -62.86
C THR A 320 -2.86 -89.37 -62.37
N VAL A 321 -1.57 -89.70 -62.24
CA VAL A 321 -0.56 -88.80 -61.64
C VAL A 321 0.46 -88.37 -62.68
N PHE A 322 0.71 -87.06 -62.75
CA PHE A 322 1.65 -86.39 -63.64
C PHE A 322 2.58 -85.49 -62.81
N ASN A 323 3.87 -85.82 -62.83
CA ASN A 323 4.94 -85.09 -62.16
C ASN A 323 6.27 -85.38 -62.86
N GLY A 324 7.36 -84.76 -62.40
CA GLY A 324 8.69 -85.01 -62.96
C GLY A 324 8.86 -84.43 -64.37
N ALA A 325 9.81 -84.98 -65.13
CA ALA A 325 10.11 -84.54 -66.49
C ALA A 325 8.95 -84.86 -67.46
N ASP A 326 8.60 -83.88 -68.27
CA ASP A 326 7.63 -83.98 -69.35
C ASP A 326 8.26 -84.63 -70.61
N VAL A 327 7.50 -84.74 -71.71
CA VAL A 327 8.00 -85.34 -72.96
C VAL A 327 9.17 -84.58 -73.60
N ASP A 328 9.33 -83.29 -73.27
CA ASP A 328 10.44 -82.45 -73.71
C ASP A 328 11.60 -82.41 -72.70
N GLY A 329 11.53 -83.20 -71.62
CA GLY A 329 12.53 -83.25 -70.56
C GLY A 329 12.44 -82.11 -69.54
N LYS A 330 11.41 -81.25 -69.59
CA LYS A 330 11.18 -80.18 -68.62
C LYS A 330 10.51 -80.74 -67.37
N THR A 331 11.12 -80.57 -66.20
CA THR A 331 10.52 -81.01 -64.93
C THR A 331 9.42 -80.05 -64.48
N LEU A 332 8.20 -80.57 -64.24
CA LEU A 332 7.07 -79.77 -63.74
C LEU A 332 7.46 -79.03 -62.46
N ALA A 333 7.28 -77.71 -62.50
CA ALA A 333 7.52 -76.83 -61.37
C ALA A 333 6.44 -75.76 -61.33
N PHE A 334 5.81 -75.57 -60.17
CA PHE A 334 4.88 -74.47 -59.94
C PHE A 334 4.99 -73.93 -58.52
N ASN A 335 4.96 -72.61 -58.38
CA ASN A 335 5.13 -71.94 -57.09
C ASN A 335 3.83 -71.82 -56.28
N ALA A 336 2.67 -71.90 -56.94
CA ALA A 336 1.34 -71.84 -56.31
C ALA A 336 0.30 -72.56 -57.16
N THR A 337 -0.64 -73.26 -56.53
CA THR A 337 -1.68 -74.07 -57.21
C THR A 337 -2.69 -73.26 -58.01
N GLY A 338 -2.87 -71.96 -57.70
CA GLY A 338 -3.80 -71.08 -58.40
C GLY A 338 -3.34 -70.61 -59.78
N ASN A 339 -2.09 -70.89 -60.17
CA ASN A 339 -1.49 -70.40 -61.40
C ASN A 339 -1.22 -71.52 -62.42
N VAL A 340 -1.90 -72.65 -62.29
CA VAL A 340 -1.66 -73.85 -63.10
C VAL A 340 -2.96 -74.26 -63.80
N PHE A 341 -2.91 -74.33 -65.13
CA PHE A 341 -4.02 -74.73 -65.97
C PHE A 341 -3.70 -76.08 -66.61
N VAL A 342 -4.60 -77.04 -66.44
CA VAL A 342 -4.44 -78.40 -66.97
C VAL A 342 -5.45 -78.63 -68.09
N PHE A 343 -4.97 -79.22 -69.18
CA PHE A 343 -5.76 -79.58 -70.33
C PHE A 343 -5.56 -81.06 -70.66
N VAL A 344 -6.63 -81.76 -70.99
CA VAL A 344 -6.61 -83.15 -71.47
C VAL A 344 -7.06 -83.14 -72.93
N ASN A 345 -6.21 -83.58 -73.84
CA ASN A 345 -6.47 -83.57 -75.29
C ASN A 345 -6.93 -82.19 -75.81
N GLY A 346 -6.38 -81.12 -75.25
CA GLY A 346 -6.69 -79.74 -75.60
C GLY A 346 -7.94 -79.15 -74.91
N ILE A 347 -8.67 -79.93 -74.12
CA ILE A 347 -9.80 -79.42 -73.32
C ILE A 347 -9.31 -79.02 -71.94
N ARG A 348 -9.51 -77.76 -71.55
CA ARG A 348 -9.21 -77.29 -70.20
C ARG A 348 -10.14 -77.98 -69.20
N ILE A 349 -9.57 -78.61 -68.20
CA ILE A 349 -10.31 -79.25 -67.11
C ILE A 349 -10.29 -78.39 -65.85
N THR A 350 -11.16 -78.69 -64.88
CA THR A 350 -11.42 -77.82 -63.74
C THR A 350 -10.63 -78.26 -62.51
N PRO A 351 -9.88 -77.35 -61.84
CA PRO A 351 -9.19 -77.69 -60.60
C PRO A 351 -10.18 -78.08 -59.50
N THR A 352 -9.76 -78.96 -58.58
CA THR A 352 -10.52 -79.56 -57.47
C THR A 352 -11.68 -80.50 -57.84
N ALA A 353 -12.26 -80.36 -59.05
CA ALA A 353 -13.27 -81.27 -59.57
C ALA A 353 -12.65 -82.36 -60.47
N ASP A 354 -11.83 -81.96 -61.44
CA ASP A 354 -11.28 -82.86 -62.47
C ASP A 354 -9.80 -83.16 -62.26
N TYR A 355 -9.08 -82.29 -61.54
CA TYR A 355 -7.69 -82.53 -61.13
C TYR A 355 -7.37 -81.82 -59.81
N VAL A 356 -6.37 -82.35 -59.09
CA VAL A 356 -5.84 -81.77 -57.85
C VAL A 356 -4.34 -81.58 -58.01
N LEU A 357 -3.85 -80.42 -57.57
CA LEU A 357 -2.43 -80.13 -57.49
C LEU A 357 -1.97 -80.29 -56.04
N SER A 358 -0.84 -80.93 -55.84
CA SER A 358 -0.30 -81.22 -54.51
C SER A 358 1.16 -80.78 -54.36
N ALA A 359 1.66 -80.83 -53.13
CA ALA A 359 3.06 -80.54 -52.81
C ALA A 359 4.00 -81.48 -53.58
N GLY A 360 5.17 -80.97 -53.97
CA GLY A 360 6.12 -81.71 -54.82
C GLY A 360 5.81 -81.64 -56.32
N ASN A 361 5.21 -80.53 -56.78
CA ASN A 361 4.92 -80.25 -58.19
C ASN A 361 4.19 -81.39 -58.91
N THR A 362 3.12 -81.90 -58.28
CA THR A 362 2.38 -83.05 -58.79
C THR A 362 0.95 -82.66 -59.16
N CYS A 363 0.51 -83.08 -60.34
CA CYS A 363 -0.86 -82.97 -60.83
C CYS A 363 -1.52 -84.35 -60.86
N THR A 364 -2.65 -84.50 -60.18
CA THR A 364 -3.42 -85.75 -60.14
C THR A 364 -4.79 -85.54 -60.75
N LEU A 365 -5.14 -86.27 -61.80
CA LEU A 365 -6.47 -86.26 -62.39
C LEU A 365 -7.46 -87.06 -61.53
N GLY A 366 -8.70 -86.58 -61.45
CA GLY A 366 -9.82 -87.26 -60.78
C GLY A 366 -10.35 -88.47 -61.55
N VAL A 367 -10.15 -88.49 -62.87
CA VAL A 367 -10.46 -89.61 -63.76
C VAL A 367 -9.17 -90.08 -64.44
N ALA A 368 -8.99 -91.39 -64.53
CA ALA A 368 -7.81 -91.98 -65.14
C ALA A 368 -7.75 -91.68 -66.65
N ALA A 369 -6.60 -91.23 -67.13
CA ALA A 369 -6.37 -90.97 -68.54
C ALA A 369 -6.16 -92.28 -69.32
N ASN A 370 -6.55 -92.28 -70.59
CA ASN A 370 -6.34 -93.38 -71.51
C ASN A 370 -4.92 -93.34 -72.10
N VAL A 371 -4.48 -94.47 -72.66
CA VAL A 371 -3.21 -94.53 -73.39
C VAL A 371 -3.23 -93.51 -74.52
N GLY A 372 -2.20 -92.66 -74.56
CA GLY A 372 -2.05 -91.66 -75.62
C GLY A 372 -2.80 -90.35 -75.40
N ASP A 373 -3.57 -90.22 -74.31
CA ASP A 373 -4.11 -88.92 -73.93
C ASP A 373 -2.97 -87.93 -73.65
N VAL A 374 -3.11 -86.71 -74.16
CA VAL A 374 -2.12 -85.64 -73.97
C VAL A 374 -2.55 -84.76 -72.80
N ILE A 375 -1.71 -84.69 -71.78
CA ILE A 375 -1.89 -83.78 -70.65
C ILE A 375 -0.97 -82.59 -70.84
N TYR A 376 -1.58 -81.43 -71.06
CA TYR A 376 -0.87 -80.17 -71.21
C TYR A 376 -1.08 -79.34 -69.94
N ILE A 377 0.01 -78.94 -69.30
CA ILE A 377 0.01 -78.18 -68.06
C ILE A 377 0.72 -76.86 -68.32
N GLU A 378 -0.03 -75.78 -68.24
CA GLU A 378 0.48 -74.41 -68.32
C GLU A 378 0.66 -73.86 -66.91
N VAL A 379 1.85 -73.36 -66.60
CA VAL A 379 2.19 -72.77 -65.31
C VAL A 379 2.61 -71.32 -65.51
N ILE A 380 1.96 -70.41 -64.80
CA ILE A 380 2.36 -69.00 -64.73
C ILE A 380 3.20 -68.77 -63.47
N GLN A 381 4.51 -68.57 -63.65
CA GLN A 381 5.43 -68.27 -62.56
C GLN A 381 5.19 -66.85 -62.01
N LYS A 382 5.26 -66.70 -60.68
CA LYS A 382 5.22 -65.38 -60.03
C LYS A 382 6.55 -64.65 -60.25
N ILE A 383 6.48 -63.33 -60.45
CA ILE A 383 7.63 -62.44 -60.66
C ILE A 383 8.62 -62.48 -59.48
N SER A 384 8.13 -62.38 -58.23
CA SER A 384 8.88 -62.62 -56.98
C SER A 384 7.96 -62.38 -55.77
N LEU A 385 8.06 -63.17 -54.69
CA LEU A 385 7.34 -62.90 -53.42
C LEU A 385 8.13 -61.98 -52.49
N THR A 386 9.46 -61.99 -52.58
CA THR A 386 10.37 -61.23 -51.72
C THR A 386 10.29 -59.73 -51.99
N GLU A 387 10.17 -59.35 -53.26
CA GLU A 387 10.13 -57.95 -53.68
C GLU A 387 8.77 -57.29 -53.38
N GLU A 388 7.67 -58.05 -53.51
CA GLU A 388 6.32 -57.58 -53.15
C GLU A 388 6.23 -57.24 -51.66
N GLN A 389 6.80 -58.08 -50.80
CA GLN A 389 6.76 -57.91 -49.35
C GLN A 389 7.64 -56.73 -48.88
N LEU A 390 8.79 -56.52 -49.52
CA LEU A 390 9.65 -55.35 -49.28
C LEU A 390 8.95 -54.04 -49.69
N LEU A 391 8.26 -54.04 -50.83
CA LEU A 391 7.53 -52.86 -51.31
C LEU A 391 6.41 -52.47 -50.35
N GLN A 392 5.64 -53.43 -49.85
CA GLN A 392 4.58 -53.18 -48.87
C GLN A 392 5.12 -52.61 -47.55
N SER A 393 6.29 -53.10 -47.09
CA SER A 393 6.99 -52.58 -45.90
C SER A 393 7.40 -51.11 -46.05
N TYR A 394 7.94 -50.73 -47.22
CA TYR A 394 8.33 -49.35 -47.49
C TYR A 394 7.12 -48.41 -47.57
N VAL A 395 6.03 -48.84 -48.20
CA VAL A 395 4.78 -48.05 -48.25
C VAL A 395 4.20 -47.83 -46.85
N ALA A 396 4.19 -48.87 -46.01
CA ALA A 396 3.69 -48.79 -44.64
C ALA A 396 4.52 -47.80 -43.78
N SER A 397 5.84 -47.86 -43.89
CA SER A 397 6.73 -46.93 -43.18
C SER A 397 6.54 -45.48 -43.63
N ALA A 398 6.47 -45.24 -44.95
CA ALA A 398 6.25 -43.90 -45.50
C ALA A 398 4.90 -43.29 -45.04
N LEU A 399 3.85 -44.11 -44.93
CA LEU A 399 2.55 -43.66 -44.43
C LEU A 399 2.59 -43.31 -42.93
N ALA A 400 3.31 -44.10 -42.13
CA ALA A 400 3.52 -43.83 -40.70
C ALA A 400 4.29 -42.52 -40.47
N ASP A 401 5.34 -42.29 -41.25
CA ASP A 401 6.14 -41.07 -41.18
C ASP A 401 5.32 -39.83 -41.55
N LYS A 402 4.52 -39.90 -42.62
CA LYS A 402 3.59 -38.83 -43.03
C LYS A 402 2.60 -38.47 -41.90
N ASN A 403 2.01 -39.48 -41.26
CA ASN A 403 1.03 -39.25 -40.18
C ASN A 403 1.69 -38.62 -38.95
N THR A 404 2.91 -39.05 -38.61
CA THR A 404 3.71 -38.48 -37.52
C THR A 404 4.05 -37.01 -37.82
N ALA A 405 4.53 -36.71 -39.03
CA ALA A 405 4.85 -35.34 -39.45
C ALA A 405 3.61 -34.41 -39.41
N THR A 406 2.45 -34.91 -39.85
CA THR A 406 1.18 -34.15 -39.82
C THR A 406 0.77 -33.82 -38.38
N THR A 407 0.89 -34.80 -37.47
CA THR A 407 0.58 -34.61 -36.04
C THR A 407 1.49 -33.56 -35.42
N GLN A 408 2.80 -33.63 -35.71
CA GLN A 408 3.77 -32.68 -35.17
C GLN A 408 3.59 -31.25 -35.71
N ALA A 409 3.17 -31.09 -36.97
CA ALA A 409 2.83 -29.78 -37.51
C ALA A 409 1.63 -29.13 -36.79
N GLY A 410 0.61 -29.93 -36.43
CA GLY A 410 -0.53 -29.46 -35.64
C GLY A 410 -0.12 -29.02 -34.22
N ILE A 411 0.76 -29.78 -33.56
CA ILE A 411 1.30 -29.44 -32.23
C ILE A 411 2.11 -28.13 -32.31
N ALA A 412 2.97 -27.97 -33.32
CA ALA A 412 3.76 -26.75 -33.49
C ALA A 412 2.90 -25.50 -33.68
N THR A 413 1.84 -25.62 -34.48
CA THR A 413 0.88 -24.52 -34.71
C THR A 413 0.17 -24.13 -33.40
N THR A 414 -0.22 -25.13 -32.60
CA THR A 414 -0.86 -24.91 -31.29
C THR A 414 0.09 -24.20 -30.32
N GLN A 415 1.36 -24.64 -30.25
CA GLN A 415 2.39 -24.05 -29.38
C GLN A 415 2.72 -22.61 -29.78
N ALA A 416 2.72 -22.28 -31.08
CA ALA A 416 2.91 -20.90 -31.54
C ALA A 416 1.76 -19.97 -31.09
N GLY A 417 0.52 -20.46 -31.10
CA GLY A 417 -0.64 -19.73 -30.56
C GLY A 417 -0.51 -19.48 -29.05
N ILE A 418 -0.07 -20.49 -28.29
CA ILE A 418 0.18 -20.38 -26.85
C ILE A 418 1.29 -19.35 -26.57
N ALA A 419 2.39 -19.36 -27.31
CA ALA A 419 3.48 -18.40 -27.17
C ALA A 419 3.02 -16.95 -27.41
N THR A 420 2.21 -16.73 -28.44
CA THR A 420 1.62 -15.42 -28.75
C THR A 420 0.72 -14.93 -27.62
N THR A 421 -0.09 -15.83 -27.04
CA THR A 421 -0.95 -15.53 -25.88
C THR A 421 -0.11 -15.15 -24.66
N GLN A 422 0.95 -15.90 -24.38
CA GLN A 422 1.83 -15.63 -23.23
C GLN A 422 2.61 -14.32 -23.37
N ALA A 423 3.03 -13.94 -24.58
CA ALA A 423 3.66 -12.64 -24.84
C ALA A 423 2.69 -11.47 -24.56
N THR A 424 1.41 -11.65 -24.91
CA THR A 424 0.35 -10.68 -24.61
C THR A 424 0.13 -10.55 -23.10
N ASN A 425 0.05 -11.68 -22.39
CA ASN A 425 -0.08 -11.72 -20.94
C ASN A 425 1.10 -11.01 -20.24
N ALA A 426 2.34 -11.24 -20.70
CA ALA A 426 3.52 -10.57 -20.17
C ALA A 426 3.48 -9.04 -20.35
N SER A 427 3.02 -8.58 -21.51
CA SER A 427 2.87 -7.15 -21.79
C SER A 427 1.82 -6.51 -20.87
N ALA A 428 0.71 -7.19 -20.60
CA ALA A 428 -0.32 -6.74 -19.66
C ALA A 428 0.19 -6.70 -18.21
N SER A 429 0.96 -7.70 -17.79
CA SER A 429 1.59 -7.72 -16.46
C SER A 429 2.60 -6.58 -16.28
N ALA A 430 3.39 -6.26 -17.31
CA ALA A 430 4.33 -5.14 -17.28
C ALA A 430 3.61 -3.78 -17.13
N ALA A 431 2.51 -3.57 -17.86
CA ALA A 431 1.67 -2.38 -17.72
C ALA A 431 1.08 -2.24 -16.31
N SER A 432 0.61 -3.36 -15.73
CA SER A 432 0.10 -3.39 -14.36
C SER A 432 1.19 -3.04 -13.33
N ALA A 433 2.41 -3.54 -13.52
CA ALA A 433 3.55 -3.23 -12.65
C ALA A 433 3.93 -1.74 -12.70
N LEU A 434 3.93 -1.13 -13.89
CA LEU A 434 4.17 0.30 -14.05
C LEU A 434 3.11 1.14 -13.31
N THR A 435 1.85 0.72 -13.38
CA THR A 435 0.74 1.36 -12.64
C THR A 435 0.97 1.30 -11.13
N SER A 436 1.33 0.12 -10.60
CA SER A 436 1.64 -0.04 -9.18
C SER A 436 2.83 0.81 -8.73
N LYS A 437 3.88 0.94 -9.55
CA LYS A 437 5.03 1.82 -9.26
C LYS A 437 4.61 3.29 -9.13
N ASN A 438 3.74 3.77 -10.03
CA ASN A 438 3.24 5.15 -9.99
C ASN A 438 2.36 5.40 -8.75
N ASN A 439 1.52 4.44 -8.37
CA ASN A 439 0.71 4.52 -7.16
C ASN A 439 1.57 4.54 -5.88
N ALA A 440 2.67 3.77 -5.84
CA ALA A 440 3.62 3.80 -4.75
C ALA A 440 4.30 5.18 -4.62
N ALA A 441 4.76 5.76 -5.74
CA ALA A 441 5.34 7.11 -5.75
C ALA A 441 4.35 8.18 -5.26
N THR A 442 3.08 8.07 -5.64
CA THR A 442 2.00 8.95 -5.16
C THR A 442 1.80 8.79 -3.65
N SER A 443 1.85 7.56 -3.14
CA SER A 443 1.69 7.27 -1.72
C SER A 443 2.86 7.81 -0.88
N GLU A 444 4.09 7.73 -1.42
CA GLU A 444 5.28 8.33 -0.80
C GLU A 444 5.16 9.86 -0.72
N ALA A 445 4.67 10.51 -1.78
CA ALA A 445 4.41 11.95 -1.78
C ALA A 445 3.34 12.33 -0.73
N ASN A 446 2.25 11.57 -0.62
CA ASN A 446 1.23 11.79 0.40
C ASN A 446 1.79 11.62 1.82
N ALA A 447 2.62 10.59 2.06
CA ALA A 447 3.26 10.37 3.35
C ALA A 447 4.19 11.53 3.75
N LEU A 448 4.96 12.07 2.81
CA LEU A 448 5.77 13.28 3.02
C LEU A 448 4.89 14.47 3.40
N SER A 449 3.75 14.66 2.72
CA SER A 449 2.80 15.73 3.04
C SER A 449 2.25 15.59 4.47
N TYR A 450 1.80 14.41 4.86
CA TYR A 450 1.29 14.18 6.22
C TYR A 450 2.34 14.40 7.29
N ARG A 451 3.59 14.00 7.04
CA ARG A 451 4.71 14.25 7.96
C ARG A 451 4.95 15.74 8.15
N ASN A 452 4.92 16.52 7.08
CA ASN A 452 5.09 17.96 7.14
C ASN A 452 3.93 18.62 7.91
N THR A 453 2.68 18.20 7.67
CA THR A 453 1.52 18.66 8.45
C THR A 453 1.67 18.33 9.93
N ALA A 454 2.12 17.13 10.29
CA ALA A 454 2.35 16.75 11.68
C ALA A 454 3.45 17.59 12.34
N GLU A 455 4.55 17.89 11.63
CA GLU A 455 5.61 18.77 12.15
C GLU A 455 5.08 20.20 12.35
N ASN A 456 4.24 20.70 11.45
CA ASN A 456 3.57 21.99 11.63
C ASN A 456 2.69 21.99 12.88
N HIS A 457 1.87 20.95 13.09
CA HIS A 457 1.02 20.86 14.29
C HIS A 457 1.84 20.79 15.58
N LYS A 458 2.98 20.11 15.56
CA LYS A 458 3.94 20.08 16.68
C LYS A 458 4.52 21.46 16.95
N ASN A 459 4.90 22.19 15.90
CA ASN A 459 5.40 23.56 16.02
C ASN A 459 4.31 24.51 16.56
N ASP A 460 3.08 24.40 16.06
CA ASP A 460 1.94 25.18 16.52
C ASP A 460 1.63 24.90 18.00
N ALA A 461 1.67 23.63 18.42
CA ALA A 461 1.51 23.25 19.82
C ALA A 461 2.63 23.81 20.72
N GLN A 462 3.88 23.80 20.25
CA GLN A 462 5.00 24.40 20.97
C GLN A 462 4.84 25.92 21.09
N THR A 463 4.41 26.60 20.03
CA THR A 463 4.09 28.03 20.05
C THR A 463 2.95 28.34 21.03
N ALA A 464 1.88 27.54 21.01
CA ALA A 464 0.76 27.70 21.93
C ALA A 464 1.16 27.49 23.39
N LYS A 465 2.01 26.49 23.68
CA LYS A 465 2.57 26.26 25.02
C LYS A 465 3.37 27.48 25.51
N VAL A 466 4.29 27.99 24.69
CA VAL A 466 5.11 29.17 25.04
C VAL A 466 4.21 30.40 25.28
N ALA A 467 3.18 30.60 24.45
CA ALA A 467 2.22 31.68 24.63
C ALA A 467 1.41 31.54 25.94
N ALA A 468 1.00 30.31 26.29
CA ALA A 468 0.31 30.04 27.55
C ALA A 468 1.21 30.25 28.77
N GLU A 469 2.47 29.80 28.72
CA GLU A 469 3.46 30.04 29.77
C GLU A 469 3.74 31.55 29.94
N ALA A 470 3.84 32.30 28.85
CA ALA A 470 4.00 33.76 28.87
C ALA A 470 2.76 34.46 29.44
N ALA A 471 1.55 34.03 29.06
CA ALA A 471 0.29 34.57 29.59
C ALA A 471 0.13 34.29 31.10
N ALA A 472 0.47 33.08 31.54
CA ALA A 472 0.47 32.70 32.96
C ALA A 472 1.49 33.52 33.76
N ALA A 473 2.70 33.73 33.22
CA ALA A 473 3.68 34.63 33.82
C ALA A 473 3.10 36.05 33.95
N LEU A 474 2.47 36.59 32.90
CA LEU A 474 1.84 37.92 32.91
C LEU A 474 0.70 38.04 33.93
N ALA A 475 -0.10 36.99 34.10
CA ALA A 475 -1.17 36.93 35.09
C ALA A 475 -0.63 36.94 36.53
N THR A 476 0.50 36.26 36.76
CA THR A 476 1.17 36.22 38.08
C THR A 476 1.74 37.60 38.47
N VAL A 477 2.17 38.42 37.50
CA VAL A 477 2.59 39.83 37.71
C VAL A 477 1.48 40.86 37.48
N GLY A 478 0.21 40.46 37.35
CA GLY A 478 -0.93 41.39 37.38
C GLY A 478 -1.29 42.09 36.07
N GLY A 479 -0.88 41.57 34.91
CA GLY A 479 -1.45 41.87 33.58
C GLY A 479 -1.52 43.36 33.18
N GLY A 480 -0.56 43.81 32.38
CA GLY A 480 -0.71 45.04 31.60
C GLY A 480 0.60 45.56 31.01
N ALA A 481 0.57 45.96 29.74
CA ALA A 481 1.43 47.02 29.24
C ALA A 481 1.39 48.17 30.25
N PHE A 482 2.57 48.57 30.74
CA PHE A 482 2.81 49.71 31.63
C PHE A 482 1.58 50.19 32.43
N LYS A 483 1.24 49.47 33.51
CA LYS A 483 0.24 49.93 34.50
C LYS A 483 0.98 50.66 35.62
N ILE A 484 0.90 51.98 35.66
CA ILE A 484 1.03 52.74 36.91
C ILE A 484 -0.39 52.98 37.38
N THR A 485 -0.84 52.15 38.32
CA THR A 485 -2.02 52.49 39.13
C THR A 485 -1.70 53.68 40.03
N ALA A 486 -2.67 54.55 40.29
CA ALA A 486 -2.52 55.73 41.15
C ALA A 486 -2.08 55.44 42.61
N ASN A 487 -1.92 54.17 42.98
CA ASN A 487 -1.52 53.69 44.30
C ASN A 487 -0.17 52.94 44.30
N ASP A 488 0.65 53.02 43.25
CA ASP A 488 2.01 52.45 43.33
C ASP A 488 2.89 53.33 44.23
N THR A 489 2.83 53.07 45.54
CA THR A 489 3.60 53.80 46.56
C THR A 489 5.00 53.21 46.80
N THR A 490 5.43 52.26 45.98
CA THR A 490 6.65 51.47 46.21
C THR A 490 7.85 52.16 45.57
N ALA A 491 8.76 52.68 46.39
CA ALA A 491 9.92 53.44 45.94
C ALA A 491 10.80 52.68 44.91
N ASN A 492 11.18 53.40 43.86
CA ASN A 492 11.98 53.06 42.68
C ASN A 492 11.34 52.14 41.63
N VAL A 493 10.06 51.77 41.73
CA VAL A 493 9.47 50.79 40.80
C VAL A 493 9.25 51.37 39.39
N PHE A 494 8.81 52.63 39.27
CA PHE A 494 8.66 53.28 37.97
C PHE A 494 10.04 53.52 37.33
N ASN A 495 11.04 53.89 38.16
CA ASN A 495 12.42 54.02 37.70
C ASN A 495 13.08 52.70 37.28
N LEU A 496 12.61 51.52 37.69
CA LEU A 496 13.19 50.27 37.16
C LEU A 496 12.53 49.83 35.85
N LYS A 497 11.29 50.27 35.59
CA LYS A 497 10.48 49.83 34.44
C LYS A 497 10.76 50.61 33.15
N VAL A 498 11.32 51.81 33.23
CA VAL A 498 11.64 52.64 32.05
C VAL A 498 13.10 52.41 31.62
N ASN A 499 13.35 51.59 30.60
CA ASN A 499 14.67 51.53 29.97
C ASN A 499 14.77 52.58 28.86
N VAL A 500 15.88 53.31 28.82
CA VAL A 500 16.17 54.30 27.78
C VAL A 500 17.32 53.83 26.91
N GLY A 501 17.31 54.18 25.63
CA GLY A 501 18.42 53.90 24.72
C GLY A 501 19.67 54.73 25.04
N ASN A 502 20.82 54.30 24.51
CA ASN A 502 22.06 55.09 24.58
C ASN A 502 21.83 56.52 24.07
N GLY A 503 22.38 57.51 24.77
CA GLY A 503 22.23 58.93 24.43
C GLY A 503 21.07 59.65 25.12
N ILE A 504 20.09 58.93 25.69
CA ILE A 504 19.01 59.51 26.49
C ILE A 504 19.40 59.48 27.97
N THR A 505 19.42 60.65 28.62
CA THR A 505 19.57 60.75 30.06
C THR A 505 18.22 60.52 30.74
N LYS A 506 18.22 59.58 31.68
CA LYS A 506 17.08 59.29 32.53
C LYS A 506 17.36 59.81 33.94
N THR A 507 16.48 60.66 34.46
CA THR A 507 16.61 61.24 35.80
C THR A 507 15.38 60.92 36.63
N LEU A 508 15.59 60.35 37.81
CA LEU A 508 14.55 60.18 38.81
C LEU A 508 14.34 61.51 39.54
N ASN A 509 13.15 62.10 39.41
CA ASN A 509 12.84 63.39 40.06
C ASN A 509 12.20 63.21 41.45
N ASN A 510 11.51 62.09 41.66
CA ASN A 510 10.90 61.73 42.94
C ASN A 510 10.88 60.21 43.11
N ALA A 511 11.33 59.71 44.27
CA ALA A 511 11.33 58.29 44.64
C ALA A 511 10.19 57.90 45.60
N GLY A 512 9.29 58.84 45.94
CA GLY A 512 8.10 58.59 46.76
C GLY A 512 6.89 58.11 45.94
N GLY A 513 5.72 57.93 46.57
CA GLY A 513 4.58 57.25 45.95
C GLY A 513 3.93 57.88 44.70
N ASN A 514 4.37 59.08 44.30
CA ASN A 514 4.13 59.64 42.97
C ASN A 514 5.48 59.80 42.26
N GLU A 515 6.08 58.68 41.86
CA GLU A 515 7.36 58.70 41.16
C GLU A 515 7.24 59.42 39.83
N SER A 516 8.18 60.32 39.55
CA SER A 516 8.31 60.95 38.24
C SER A 516 9.74 60.84 37.75
N VAL A 517 9.87 60.57 36.46
CA VAL A 517 11.15 60.40 35.77
C VAL A 517 11.16 61.35 34.59
N THR A 518 12.21 62.16 34.45
CA THR A 518 12.44 62.99 33.26
C THR A 518 13.32 62.23 32.28
N LEU A 519 12.95 62.25 31.01
CA LEU A 519 13.76 61.79 29.89
C LEU A 519 14.27 63.00 29.12
N SER A 520 15.58 63.12 28.98
CA SER A 520 16.21 64.24 28.25
C SER A 520 17.23 63.71 27.25
N LEU A 521 17.26 64.32 26.07
CA LEU A 521 18.32 64.14 25.08
C LEU A 521 19.30 65.30 25.26
N PRO A 522 20.45 65.10 25.93
CA PRO A 522 21.45 66.15 26.04
C PRO A 522 22.01 66.46 24.65
N PHE A 523 22.11 67.75 24.36
CA PHE A 523 22.82 68.24 23.19
C PHE A 523 23.89 69.24 23.63
N THR A 524 24.93 69.39 22.82
CA THR A 524 25.98 70.39 23.00
C THR A 524 26.06 71.26 21.76
N GLU A 525 26.05 72.56 21.95
CA GLU A 525 26.21 73.56 20.90
C GLU A 525 27.64 74.10 20.93
N THR A 526 28.22 74.34 19.76
CA THR A 526 29.56 74.90 19.63
C THR A 526 29.56 75.92 18.50
N VAL A 527 29.91 77.17 18.82
CA VAL A 527 29.99 78.27 17.86
C VAL A 527 31.45 78.53 17.51
N ILE A 528 31.75 78.63 16.22
CA ILE A 528 33.10 78.76 15.67
C ILE A 528 33.11 79.87 14.63
N THR A 529 34.05 80.80 14.74
CA THR A 529 34.39 81.74 13.66
C THR A 529 35.47 81.08 12.79
N PRO A 530 35.19 80.76 11.51
CA PRO A 530 36.13 80.07 10.65
C PRO A 530 37.23 81.01 10.15
N THR A 531 38.36 80.42 9.78
CA THR A 531 39.40 81.12 9.00
C THR A 531 38.98 81.21 7.53
N ASN A 532 39.44 82.25 6.81
CA ASN A 532 39.07 82.43 5.40
C ASN A 532 39.46 81.19 4.56
N GLY A 533 38.49 80.62 3.85
CA GLY A 533 38.67 79.43 3.03
C GLY A 533 38.48 78.11 3.80
N GLN A 534 38.13 78.14 5.09
CA GLN A 534 38.01 76.93 5.90
C GLN A 534 36.76 76.13 5.53
N THR A 535 36.96 74.85 5.21
CA THR A 535 35.90 73.87 4.92
C THR A 535 35.83 72.74 5.95
N VAL A 536 36.87 72.54 6.76
CA VAL A 536 37.00 71.39 7.68
C VAL A 536 36.96 71.84 9.13
N PHE A 537 36.09 71.21 9.91
CA PHE A 537 35.90 71.43 11.34
C PHE A 537 36.08 70.11 12.10
N ASN A 538 37.11 70.05 12.93
CA ASN A 538 37.40 68.88 13.75
C ASN A 538 36.63 68.98 15.07
N THR A 539 35.62 68.11 15.24
CA THR A 539 34.82 68.01 16.47
C THR A 539 34.26 66.61 16.59
N THR A 540 34.21 66.07 17.80
CA THR A 540 33.61 64.76 18.05
C THR A 540 32.09 64.85 18.02
N TYR A 541 31.42 63.92 17.33
CA TYR A 541 29.96 63.83 17.25
C TYR A 541 29.52 62.38 17.00
N VAL A 542 28.26 62.05 17.32
CA VAL A 542 27.68 60.75 16.95
C VAL A 542 27.21 60.80 15.51
N VAL A 543 27.63 59.84 14.68
CA VAL A 543 27.28 59.81 13.25
C VAL A 543 25.76 59.83 13.08
N ASN A 544 25.28 60.76 12.24
CA ASN A 544 23.86 61.06 11.98
C ASN A 544 23.15 61.93 13.03
N PHE A 545 23.79 62.24 14.15
CA PHE A 545 23.24 63.03 15.24
C PHE A 545 24.00 64.36 15.42
N VAL A 546 24.18 65.07 14.31
CA VAL A 546 24.81 66.39 14.27
C VAL A 546 24.07 67.31 13.31
N GLN A 547 23.91 68.57 13.71
CA GLN A 547 23.36 69.64 12.89
C GLN A 547 24.40 70.76 12.79
N VAL A 548 24.50 71.37 11.61
CA VAL A 548 25.45 72.44 11.33
C VAL A 548 24.67 73.62 10.76
N TYR A 549 24.95 74.81 11.27
CA TYR A 549 24.38 76.06 10.80
C TYR A 549 25.51 77.00 10.42
N VAL A 550 25.33 77.77 9.35
CA VAL A 550 26.24 78.86 8.96
C VAL A 550 25.44 80.15 8.93
N ASN A 551 25.87 81.15 9.70
CA ASN A 551 25.18 82.43 9.88
C ASN A 551 23.68 82.26 10.25
N GLY A 552 23.38 81.22 11.05
CA GLY A 552 22.01 80.86 11.47
C GLY A 552 21.20 80.04 10.45
N VAL A 553 21.73 79.76 9.26
CA VAL A 553 21.06 78.92 8.25
C VAL A 553 21.47 77.46 8.44
N LYS A 554 20.48 76.58 8.64
CA LYS A 554 20.70 75.14 8.76
C LYS A 554 21.17 74.55 7.45
N LEU A 555 22.29 73.83 7.50
CA LEU A 555 22.83 73.10 6.37
C LEU A 555 22.27 71.67 6.28
N ILE A 556 22.21 71.13 5.08
CA ILE A 556 21.71 69.80 4.77
C ILE A 556 22.86 68.81 4.68
N LYS A 557 22.85 67.78 5.54
CA LYS A 557 23.84 66.71 5.53
C LYS A 557 23.78 65.91 4.22
N GLY A 558 24.91 65.72 3.55
CA GLY A 558 25.03 65.03 2.27
C GLY A 558 24.83 65.93 1.04
N VAL A 559 24.37 67.16 1.23
CA VAL A 559 24.23 68.17 0.16
C VAL A 559 25.18 69.35 0.39
N ASP A 560 25.16 69.94 1.60
CA ASP A 560 25.95 71.13 1.94
C ASP A 560 27.20 70.78 2.77
N PHE A 561 27.14 69.69 3.54
CA PHE A 561 28.27 69.20 4.33
C PHE A 561 28.28 67.67 4.48
N THR A 562 29.45 67.11 4.76
CA THR A 562 29.67 65.69 5.07
C THR A 562 30.13 65.50 6.52
N ALA A 563 29.57 64.50 7.18
CA ALA A 563 29.84 64.17 8.58
C ALA A 563 29.56 62.67 8.83
N THR A 564 30.52 61.80 8.47
CA THR A 564 30.34 60.33 8.45
C THR A 564 31.26 59.57 9.41
N ASN A 565 32.32 60.18 9.93
CA ASN A 565 33.36 59.50 10.72
C ASN A 565 33.27 59.72 12.24
N GLY A 566 32.43 60.66 12.69
CA GLY A 566 32.23 60.98 14.10
C GLY A 566 33.25 61.96 14.69
N THR A 567 34.17 62.50 13.89
CA THR A 567 35.26 63.38 14.36
C THR A 567 35.53 64.59 13.47
N THR A 568 35.00 64.61 12.23
CA THR A 568 35.23 65.69 11.27
C THR A 568 33.96 66.02 10.50
N ILE A 569 33.68 67.33 10.40
CA ILE A 569 32.62 67.89 9.57
C ILE A 569 33.30 68.67 8.44
N THR A 570 32.95 68.36 7.19
CA THR A 570 33.49 69.04 6.01
C THR A 570 32.36 69.69 5.23
N LEU A 571 32.38 71.02 5.09
CA LEU A 571 31.48 71.75 4.22
C LEU A 571 31.95 71.65 2.77
N ASN A 572 30.99 71.65 1.84
CA ASN A 572 31.29 71.64 0.41
C ASN A 572 31.79 73.00 -0.08
N ASP A 573 31.29 74.08 0.52
CA ASP A 573 31.68 75.45 0.21
C ASP A 573 32.62 76.02 1.29
N ALA A 574 33.59 76.81 0.83
CA ALA A 574 34.57 77.45 1.70
C ALA A 574 33.98 78.69 2.39
N LEU A 575 34.15 78.77 3.70
CA LEU A 575 33.61 79.88 4.51
C LEU A 575 34.55 81.08 4.53
N LEU A 576 33.98 82.27 4.67
CA LEU A 576 34.70 83.53 4.82
C LEU A 576 35.03 83.80 6.29
N SER A 577 36.06 84.61 6.55
CA SER A 577 36.57 84.88 7.91
C SER A 577 35.57 85.53 8.90
N ASN A 578 34.39 85.96 8.41
CA ASN A 578 33.34 86.60 9.21
C ASN A 578 32.08 85.73 9.34
N ASP A 579 32.08 84.54 8.75
CA ASP A 579 30.97 83.61 8.94
C ASP A 579 30.94 83.08 10.38
N VAL A 580 29.80 82.56 10.81
CA VAL A 580 29.63 81.92 12.11
C VAL A 580 29.11 80.51 11.87
N VAL A 581 29.86 79.50 12.29
CA VAL A 581 29.45 78.10 12.24
C VAL A 581 28.97 77.67 13.62
N GLU A 582 27.72 77.25 13.70
CA GLU A 582 27.16 76.63 14.90
C GLU A 582 26.99 75.14 14.66
N ILE A 583 27.50 74.32 15.57
CA ILE A 583 27.44 72.86 15.51
C ILE A 583 26.68 72.36 16.73
N VAL A 584 25.50 71.78 16.50
CA VAL A 584 24.68 71.15 17.53
C VAL A 584 24.86 69.63 17.45
N LYS A 585 25.36 69.04 18.53
CA LYS A 585 25.67 67.61 18.66
C LYS A 585 24.71 66.96 19.63
N PHE A 586 24.06 65.88 19.23
CA PHE A 586 23.21 65.08 20.12
C PHE A 586 24.00 63.86 20.60
N ALA A 587 23.82 63.49 21.88
CA ALA A 587 24.53 62.40 22.53
C ALA A 587 24.07 61.00 22.09
#